data_AF-A0A7S2XT15-F1
#
_entry.id   AF-A0A7S2XT15-F1
#
_cell.length_a   1.000
_cell.length_b   1.000
_cell.length_c   1.000
_cell.angle_alpha   90.00
_cell.angle_beta   90.00
_cell.angle_gamma   90.00
#
_symmetry.space_group_name_H-M   'P 1'
#
loop_
_entity.id
_entity.type
_entity.pdbx_description
1 polymer ?
#
loop_
_entity_poly.entity_id
_entity_poly.type
_entity_poly.pdbx_seq_one_letter_code
_entity_poly.pdbx_strand_id
1 'polypeptide(L)'
;MAASTTTLRYPGYMNNDLIGLLASLIPTPRCHFLMTGYTPLILPDNETNNFSANSQVRKTTVLDVMRRLLQPKNIMVSANTRAGSGCYISILNIIQGNDIDPTQIHKALQRIRERQLINFIPWGPASIQVALARKSPFVETRNKVSGFMLANHTSMAELFDRLLSQYDRIRKRNAFLDNYRKEPMFQENLDEFDDARETVQSLVDEYRACERPDYVDFGVTPSSSSSSSTNPPDGMKSTGRQ
;
A
#
# COMPACT_ATOMS: atom_id res chain seq x y z
N MET A 1 -13.72 1.39 -8.79
CA MET A 1 -13.32 1.05 -10.18
C MET A 1 -13.35 2.25 -11.12
N ALA A 2 -14.48 2.95 -11.32
CA ALA A 2 -14.49 4.11 -12.23
C ALA A 2 -13.49 5.20 -11.83
N ALA A 3 -13.32 5.46 -10.53
CA ALA A 3 -12.35 6.44 -10.02
C ALA A 3 -10.89 6.07 -10.33
N SER A 4 -10.49 4.80 -10.18
CA SER A 4 -9.12 4.34 -10.42
C SER A 4 -8.69 4.44 -11.87
N THR A 5 -9.62 4.34 -12.83
CA THR A 5 -9.33 4.46 -14.27
C THR A 5 -9.53 5.86 -14.83
N THR A 6 -9.80 6.87 -13.99
CA THR A 6 -10.18 8.21 -14.47
C THR A 6 -9.04 8.88 -15.24
N THR A 7 -7.80 8.72 -14.80
CA THR A 7 -6.60 9.25 -15.46
C THR A 7 -6.34 8.64 -16.84
N LEU A 8 -6.88 7.44 -17.09
CA LEU A 8 -6.76 6.74 -18.37
C LEU A 8 -7.89 7.10 -19.33
N ARG A 9 -9.09 7.36 -18.80
CA ARG A 9 -10.30 7.63 -19.58
C ARG A 9 -10.45 9.10 -19.98
N TYR A 10 -9.96 10.02 -19.14
CA TYR A 10 -10.07 11.45 -19.39
C TYR A 10 -8.68 12.06 -19.55
N PRO A 11 -8.49 12.97 -20.51
CA PRO A 11 -7.22 13.64 -20.71
C PRO A 11 -6.84 14.44 -19.46
N GLY A 12 -5.62 14.23 -18.97
CA GLY A 12 -5.01 14.94 -17.85
C GLY A 12 -3.65 15.53 -18.23
N TYR A 13 -3.17 16.50 -17.45
CA TYR A 13 -1.92 17.21 -17.74
C TYR A 13 -0.65 16.45 -17.33
N MET A 14 -0.79 15.38 -16.55
CA MET A 14 0.30 14.53 -16.11
C MET A 14 0.17 13.17 -16.79
N ASN A 15 1.28 12.67 -17.36
CA ASN A 15 1.38 11.33 -17.95
C ASN A 15 1.14 10.28 -16.86
N ASN A 16 -0.12 9.90 -16.67
CA ASN A 16 -0.58 8.92 -15.69
C ASN A 16 -1.08 7.68 -16.44
N ASP A 17 -0.18 7.05 -17.18
CA ASP A 17 -0.42 5.73 -17.76
C ASP A 17 -0.51 4.68 -16.65
N LEU A 18 -1.11 3.54 -16.95
CA LEU A 18 -1.29 2.49 -15.95
C LEU A 18 0.06 2.01 -15.39
N ILE A 19 1.08 1.94 -16.25
CA ILE A 19 2.42 1.51 -15.88
C ILE A 19 3.06 2.52 -14.93
N GLY A 20 3.02 3.82 -15.22
CA GLY A 20 3.55 4.86 -14.33
C GLY A 20 2.83 4.92 -12.98
N LEU A 21 1.51 4.73 -12.96
CA LEU A 21 0.75 4.65 -11.72
C LEU A 21 1.18 3.44 -10.87
N LEU A 22 1.31 2.25 -11.46
CA LEU A 22 1.74 1.06 -10.73
C LEU A 22 3.19 1.14 -10.27
N ALA A 23 4.11 1.61 -11.12
CA ALA A 23 5.53 1.78 -10.79
C ALA A 23 5.74 2.69 -9.58
N SER A 24 4.90 3.72 -9.42
CA SER A 24 4.97 4.61 -8.27
C SER A 24 4.41 4.04 -6.96
N LEU A 25 3.46 3.11 -7.07
CA LEU A 25 2.70 2.55 -5.95
C LEU A 25 3.31 1.25 -5.42
N ILE A 26 4.15 0.60 -6.22
CA ILE A 26 4.70 -0.72 -5.92
C ILE A 26 6.22 -0.66 -6.13
N PRO A 27 6.97 -0.05 -5.20
CA PRO A 27 8.43 -0.07 -5.24
C PRO A 27 8.98 -1.48 -4.97
N THR A 28 8.21 -2.30 -4.28
CA THR A 28 8.54 -3.66 -3.84
C THR A 28 7.60 -4.65 -4.55
N PRO A 29 8.05 -5.41 -5.56
CA PRO A 29 7.17 -6.18 -6.45
C PRO A 29 6.25 -7.19 -5.75
N ARG A 30 6.74 -7.85 -4.69
CA ARG A 30 5.94 -8.80 -3.91
C ARG A 30 4.87 -8.12 -3.07
N CYS A 31 5.17 -6.96 -2.49
CA CYS A 31 4.20 -6.14 -1.75
C CYS A 31 3.37 -5.23 -2.68
N HIS A 32 2.52 -5.82 -3.52
CA HIS A 32 1.69 -5.12 -4.51
C HIS A 32 0.22 -4.97 -4.13
N PHE A 33 -0.16 -5.29 -2.89
CA PHE A 33 -1.57 -5.25 -2.47
C PHE A 33 -1.96 -3.85 -1.99
N LEU A 34 -2.85 -3.22 -2.73
CA LEU A 34 -3.25 -1.83 -2.49
C LEU A 34 -4.54 -1.74 -1.67
N MET A 35 -4.54 -0.85 -0.68
CA MET A 35 -5.72 -0.38 0.00
C MET A 35 -6.36 0.76 -0.78
N THR A 36 -7.69 0.80 -0.76
CA THR A 36 -8.46 1.86 -1.40
C THR A 36 -9.14 2.72 -0.37
N GLY A 37 -9.24 4.02 -0.66
CA GLY A 37 -10.06 4.96 0.09
C GLY A 37 -10.84 5.86 -0.83
N TYR A 38 -12.01 6.33 -0.39
CA TYR A 38 -12.81 7.24 -1.19
C TYR A 38 -13.46 8.30 -0.32
N THR A 39 -13.57 9.51 -0.85
CA THR A 39 -14.32 10.58 -0.21
C THR A 39 -14.88 11.53 -1.27
N PRO A 40 -16.09 12.08 -1.07
CA PRO A 40 -16.99 11.87 0.06
C PRO A 40 -17.79 10.56 -0.04
N LEU A 41 -18.02 9.91 1.10
CA LEU A 41 -19.01 8.85 1.28
C LEU A 41 -20.25 9.50 1.91
N ILE A 42 -21.20 9.93 1.09
CA ILE A 42 -22.48 10.49 1.54
C ILE A 42 -23.57 9.55 1.04
N LEU A 43 -24.39 9.04 1.96
CA LEU A 43 -25.59 8.29 1.61
C LEU A 43 -26.68 9.28 1.19
N PRO A 44 -27.42 9.02 0.11
CA PRO A 44 -28.65 9.74 -0.13
C PRO A 44 -29.69 9.33 0.94
N ASP A 45 -30.16 10.27 1.75
CA ASP A 45 -31.31 10.01 2.64
C ASP A 45 -32.55 9.77 1.76
N ASN A 46 -33.10 8.55 1.77
CA ASN A 46 -34.16 8.10 0.86
C ASN A 46 -35.58 8.55 1.25
N GLU A 47 -35.80 9.20 2.40
CA GLU A 47 -37.17 9.45 2.91
C GLU A 47 -37.57 10.92 3.03
N THR A 48 -36.65 11.87 2.86
CA THR A 48 -37.05 13.27 2.71
C THR A 48 -36.15 13.94 1.68
N ASN A 49 -36.77 14.55 0.68
CA ASN A 49 -36.11 15.59 -0.13
C ASN A 49 -35.59 16.77 0.74
N ASN A 50 -35.79 16.73 2.06
CA ASN A 50 -35.10 17.51 3.07
C ASN A 50 -33.91 16.74 3.64
N PHE A 51 -32.86 16.66 2.82
CA PHE A 51 -31.51 16.32 3.26
C PHE A 51 -31.15 17.21 4.45
N SER A 52 -30.78 16.62 5.59
CA SER A 52 -30.44 17.35 6.82
C SER A 52 -29.68 18.65 6.50
N ALA A 53 -30.28 19.79 6.85
CA ALA A 53 -29.74 21.13 6.64
C ALA A 53 -28.36 21.36 7.29
N ASN A 54 -27.87 20.41 8.09
CA ASN A 54 -26.52 20.39 8.63
C ASN A 54 -25.44 19.86 7.66
N SER A 55 -25.83 19.29 6.51
CA SER A 55 -24.92 18.96 5.40
C SER A 55 -24.90 20.06 4.31
N GLN A 56 -25.47 21.24 4.59
CA GLN A 56 -25.31 22.41 3.74
C GLN A 56 -23.82 22.74 3.57
N VAL A 57 -23.32 22.52 2.35
CA VAL A 57 -22.39 23.43 1.65
C VAL A 57 -21.18 23.91 2.49
N ARG A 58 -20.49 23.04 3.23
CA ARG A 58 -19.05 23.30 3.41
C ARG A 58 -18.42 23.10 2.04
N LYS A 59 -17.92 24.19 1.43
CA LYS A 59 -17.11 24.13 0.21
C LYS A 59 -15.99 23.12 0.46
N THR A 60 -16.16 21.88 0.01
CA THR A 60 -15.17 20.82 0.25
C THR A 60 -13.92 21.19 -0.50
N THR A 61 -12.88 21.61 0.23
CA THR A 61 -11.61 21.98 -0.37
C THR A 61 -10.79 20.74 -0.71
N VAL A 62 -9.82 20.87 -1.61
CA VAL A 62 -8.86 19.80 -1.92
C VAL A 62 -8.16 19.30 -0.66
N LEU A 63 -7.79 20.22 0.24
CA LEU A 63 -7.20 19.89 1.52
C LEU A 63 -8.12 19.03 2.39
N ASP A 64 -9.41 19.35 2.45
CA ASP A 64 -10.37 18.56 3.23
C ASP A 64 -10.54 17.16 2.65
N VAL A 65 -10.57 17.04 1.32
CA VAL A 65 -10.61 15.75 0.62
C VAL A 65 -9.37 14.92 0.95
N MET A 66 -8.17 15.46 0.73
CA MET A 66 -6.92 14.73 1.01
C MET A 66 -6.79 14.33 2.48
N ARG A 67 -7.17 15.22 3.41
CA ARG A 67 -7.19 14.89 4.85
C ARG A 67 -8.18 13.77 5.16
N ARG A 68 -9.37 13.78 4.55
CA ARG A 68 -10.39 12.75 4.76
C ARG A 68 -9.95 11.41 4.20
N LEU A 69 -9.26 11.36 3.06
CA LEU A 69 -8.76 10.11 2.47
C LEU A 69 -7.84 9.33 3.42
N LEU A 70 -7.05 10.03 4.24
CA LEU A 70 -6.18 9.42 5.24
C LEU A 70 -6.89 8.98 6.53
N GLN A 71 -8.19 9.26 6.67
CA GLN A 71 -8.94 8.84 7.85
C GLN A 71 -9.34 7.36 7.70
N PRO A 72 -9.13 6.52 8.72
CA PRO A 72 -9.49 5.09 8.67
C PRO A 72 -10.93 4.82 8.26
N LYS A 73 -11.87 5.72 8.61
CA LYS A 73 -13.30 5.60 8.26
C LYS A 73 -13.60 5.64 6.76
N ASN A 74 -12.68 6.16 5.94
CA ASN A 74 -12.85 6.27 4.49
C ASN A 74 -12.04 5.19 3.75
N ILE A 75 -11.31 4.34 4.48
CA ILE A 75 -10.55 3.22 3.93
C ILE A 75 -11.48 2.03 3.80
N MET A 76 -11.46 1.39 2.64
CA MET A 76 -12.39 0.31 2.26
C MET A 76 -11.87 -1.09 2.60
N VAL A 77 -10.86 -1.16 3.48
CA VAL A 77 -10.16 -2.39 3.85
C VAL A 77 -10.16 -2.51 5.38
N SER A 78 -10.45 -3.70 5.90
CA SER A 78 -10.52 -3.98 7.34
C SER A 78 -9.13 -4.24 7.94
N ALA A 79 -8.28 -3.21 7.93
CA ALA A 79 -6.93 -3.24 8.48
C ALA A 79 -6.68 -2.02 9.38
N ASN A 80 -5.83 -2.18 10.39
CA ASN A 80 -5.52 -1.09 11.30
C ASN A 80 -4.49 -0.14 10.66
N THR A 81 -4.98 1.01 10.19
CA THR A 81 -4.20 2.08 9.54
C THR A 81 -3.97 3.28 10.47
N ARG A 82 -4.16 3.08 11.78
CA ARG A 82 -3.93 4.14 12.77
C ARG A 82 -2.43 4.42 12.89
N ALA A 83 -2.10 5.65 13.28
CA ALA A 83 -0.72 6.01 13.56
C ALA A 83 -0.11 5.04 14.59
N GLY A 84 1.01 4.41 14.24
CA GLY A 84 1.74 3.47 15.09
C GLY A 84 1.46 1.98 14.88
N SER A 85 0.49 1.56 14.06
CA SER A 85 0.25 0.13 13.75
C SER A 85 0.89 -0.35 12.45
N GLY A 86 1.40 0.56 11.62
CA GLY A 86 2.08 0.23 10.37
C GLY A 86 2.59 1.46 9.65
N CYS A 87 3.16 1.25 8.47
CA CYS A 87 3.78 2.27 7.64
C CYS A 87 3.15 2.28 6.23
N TYR A 88 3.01 3.49 5.68
CA TYR A 88 2.71 3.69 4.26
C TYR A 88 4.00 3.53 3.45
N ILE A 89 3.97 2.62 2.47
CA ILE A 89 5.03 2.48 1.46
C ILE A 89 4.86 3.60 0.42
N SER A 90 3.64 3.78 -0.07
CA SER A 90 3.31 4.80 -1.07
C SER A 90 1.83 5.11 -1.08
N ILE A 91 1.48 6.34 -1.48
CA ILE A 91 0.10 6.80 -1.60
C ILE A 91 -0.07 7.52 -2.93
N LEU A 92 -1.13 7.20 -3.66
CA LEU A 92 -1.62 7.93 -4.82
C LEU A 92 -3.02 8.45 -4.52
N ASN A 93 -3.20 9.77 -4.60
CA ASN A 93 -4.50 10.41 -4.52
C ASN A 93 -4.95 10.90 -5.89
N ILE A 94 -6.00 10.30 -6.43
CA ILE A 94 -6.69 10.79 -7.62
C ILE A 94 -7.76 11.78 -7.15
N ILE A 95 -7.54 13.07 -7.38
CA ILE A 95 -8.48 14.14 -7.03
C ILE A 95 -9.26 14.52 -8.28
N GLN A 96 -10.59 14.49 -8.15
CA GLN A 96 -11.53 14.74 -9.22
C GLN A 96 -12.30 16.04 -8.98
N GLY A 97 -12.27 16.94 -9.95
CA GLY A 97 -13.01 18.20 -9.93
C GLY A 97 -12.78 19.03 -11.18
N ASN A 98 -13.69 19.97 -11.46
CA ASN A 98 -13.62 20.79 -12.68
C ASN A 98 -12.70 22.01 -12.51
N ASP A 99 -12.73 22.65 -11.34
CA ASP A 99 -12.01 23.89 -11.06
C ASP A 99 -11.02 23.71 -9.90
N ILE A 100 -10.06 22.79 -10.05
CA ILE A 100 -9.03 22.56 -9.04
C ILE A 100 -7.78 23.35 -9.39
N ASP A 101 -7.42 24.30 -8.52
CA ASP A 101 -6.16 25.02 -8.60
C ASP A 101 -5.00 24.12 -8.11
N PRO A 102 -3.98 23.83 -8.95
CA PRO A 102 -2.80 23.06 -8.57
C PRO A 102 -2.05 23.62 -7.34
N THR A 103 -2.10 24.93 -7.10
CA THR A 103 -1.43 25.51 -5.92
C THR A 103 -2.04 25.03 -4.61
N GLN A 104 -3.34 24.69 -4.60
CA GLN A 104 -4.01 24.16 -3.42
C GLN A 104 -3.57 22.75 -3.09
N ILE A 105 -3.17 21.95 -4.10
CA ILE A 105 -2.65 20.60 -3.90
C ILE A 105 -1.29 20.66 -3.23
N HIS A 106 -0.40 21.54 -3.70
CA HIS A 106 0.91 21.70 -3.09
C HIS A 106 0.80 22.12 -1.61
N LYS A 107 -0.06 23.10 -1.33
CA LYS A 107 -0.39 23.52 0.05
C LYS A 107 -0.99 22.37 0.88
N ALA A 108 -1.82 21.52 0.28
CA ALA A 108 -2.42 20.38 0.96
C ALA A 108 -1.40 19.29 1.29
N LEU A 109 -0.52 18.95 0.34
CA LEU A 109 0.59 18.02 0.55
C LEU A 109 1.54 18.51 1.64
N GLN A 110 1.91 19.79 1.61
CA GLN A 110 2.76 20.39 2.64
C GLN A 110 2.14 20.25 4.03
N ARG A 111 0.85 20.60 4.20
CA ARG A 111 0.14 20.45 5.48
C ARG A 111 0.04 19.01 5.98
N ILE A 112 -0.06 18.03 5.06
CA ILE A 112 -0.07 16.61 5.43
C ILE A 112 1.30 16.18 5.96
N ARG A 113 2.38 16.62 5.32
CA ARG A 113 3.76 16.34 5.75
C ARG A 113 4.08 16.99 7.09
N GLU A 114 3.75 18.27 7.27
CA GLU A 114 4.01 19.03 8.51
C GLU A 114 3.30 18.43 9.74
N ARG A 115 2.09 17.90 9.55
CA ARG A 115 1.31 17.32 10.65
C ARG A 115 1.71 15.89 11.01
N GLN A 116 2.57 15.25 10.21
CA GLN A 116 2.97 13.85 10.38
C GLN A 116 1.80 12.93 10.73
N LEU A 117 0.66 13.09 10.03
CA LEU A 117 -0.56 12.32 10.32
C LEU A 117 -0.41 10.83 10.00
N ILE A 118 0.64 10.48 9.24
CA ILE A 118 0.89 9.16 8.70
C ILE A 118 2.38 8.85 8.81
N ASN A 119 2.68 7.60 9.12
CA ASN A 119 4.05 7.08 9.16
C ASN A 119 4.39 6.51 7.79
N PHE A 120 5.56 6.86 7.27
CA PHE A 120 6.10 6.24 6.06
C PHE A 120 7.15 5.20 6.41
N ILE A 121 7.50 4.39 5.42
CA ILE A 121 8.66 3.49 5.50
C ILE A 121 9.95 4.26 5.86
N PRO A 122 10.83 3.69 6.70
CA PRO A 122 12.04 4.38 7.17
C PRO A 122 13.20 4.35 6.17
N TRP A 123 13.22 3.38 5.26
CA TRP A 123 14.32 3.13 4.32
C TRP A 123 14.20 3.91 3.00
N GLY A 124 13.11 4.66 2.81
CA GLY A 124 12.85 5.40 1.58
C GLY A 124 12.15 6.74 1.84
N PRO A 125 12.17 7.66 0.87
CA PRO A 125 11.44 8.92 0.98
C PRO A 125 9.93 8.70 0.94
N ALA A 126 9.17 9.55 1.64
CA ALA A 126 7.72 9.51 1.65
C ALA A 126 7.12 9.75 0.24
N SER A 127 6.59 8.69 -0.38
CA SER A 127 5.97 8.74 -1.71
C SER A 127 4.48 9.10 -1.59
N ILE A 128 4.15 10.37 -1.85
CA ILE A 128 2.77 10.84 -2.00
C ILE A 128 2.61 11.44 -3.38
N GLN A 129 1.91 10.74 -4.24
CA GLN A 129 1.54 11.19 -5.57
C GLN A 129 0.11 11.72 -5.61
N VAL A 130 -0.11 12.71 -6.46
CA VAL A 130 -1.43 13.27 -6.69
C VAL A 130 -1.67 13.36 -8.18
N ALA A 131 -2.75 12.74 -8.64
CA ALA A 131 -3.21 12.85 -10.00
C ALA A 131 -4.50 13.68 -10.02
N LEU A 132 -4.51 14.69 -10.89
CA LEU A 132 -5.69 15.49 -11.15
C LEU A 132 -6.50 14.89 -12.29
N ALA A 133 -7.79 14.75 -12.07
CA ALA A 133 -8.73 14.31 -13.08
C ALA A 133 -9.94 15.23 -13.15
N ARG A 134 -10.45 15.44 -14.36
CA ARG A 134 -11.71 16.16 -14.56
C ARG A 134 -12.88 15.21 -14.31
N LYS A 135 -14.02 15.77 -13.88
CA LYS A 135 -15.26 14.99 -13.79
C LYS A 135 -15.93 14.95 -15.16
N SER A 136 -16.75 13.92 -15.36
CA SER A 136 -17.61 13.84 -16.54
C SER A 136 -18.61 15.01 -16.52
N PRO A 137 -18.77 15.76 -17.62
CA PRO A 137 -19.78 16.82 -17.72
C PRO A 137 -21.21 16.28 -17.73
N PHE A 138 -21.39 14.99 -18.07
CA PHE A 138 -22.70 14.33 -18.17
C PHE A 138 -23.24 13.80 -16.84
N VAL A 139 -22.43 13.83 -15.78
CA VAL A 139 -22.82 13.29 -14.47
C VAL A 139 -22.95 14.45 -13.50
N GLU A 140 -24.20 14.83 -13.20
CA GLU A 140 -24.47 15.82 -12.17
C GLU A 140 -24.04 15.29 -10.81
N THR A 141 -23.01 15.91 -10.24
CA THR A 141 -22.53 15.59 -8.90
C THR A 141 -22.66 16.80 -8.01
N ARG A 142 -23.42 16.69 -6.91
CA ARG A 142 -23.53 17.76 -5.88
C ARG A 142 -22.17 18.11 -5.26
N ASN A 143 -21.23 17.17 -5.26
CA ASN A 143 -19.88 17.36 -4.72
C ASN A 143 -18.95 17.96 -5.78
N LYS A 144 -18.49 19.21 -5.56
CA LYS A 144 -17.54 19.88 -6.47
C LYS A 144 -16.21 19.13 -6.58
N VAL A 145 -15.73 18.54 -5.48
CA VAL A 145 -14.47 17.80 -5.42
C VAL A 145 -14.72 16.42 -4.81
N SER A 146 -14.17 15.39 -5.43
CA SER A 146 -14.06 14.03 -4.89
C SER A 146 -12.61 13.59 -4.91
N GLY A 147 -12.28 12.58 -4.11
CA GLY A 147 -10.96 12.00 -4.03
C GLY A 147 -11.05 10.49 -3.93
N PHE A 148 -10.10 9.83 -4.57
CA PHE A 148 -9.88 8.40 -4.50
C PHE A 148 -8.42 8.17 -4.14
N MET A 149 -8.17 7.32 -3.16
CA MET A 149 -6.84 6.98 -2.68
C MET A 149 -6.53 5.54 -3.03
N LEU A 150 -5.34 5.32 -3.57
CA LEU A 150 -4.66 4.03 -3.59
C LEU A 150 -3.47 4.14 -2.66
N ALA A 151 -3.37 3.24 -1.69
CA ALA A 151 -2.29 3.25 -0.71
C ALA A 151 -1.70 1.86 -0.58
N ASN A 152 -0.38 1.76 -0.69
CA ASN A 152 0.36 0.57 -0.31
C ASN A 152 0.76 0.71 1.16
N HIS A 153 0.25 -0.17 2.02
CA HIS A 153 0.38 -0.06 3.47
C HIS A 153 0.69 -1.42 4.11
N THR A 154 1.63 -1.45 5.05
CA THR A 154 2.14 -2.69 5.66
C THR A 154 1.11 -3.42 6.50
N SER A 155 0.06 -2.74 6.99
CA SER A 155 -1.04 -3.40 7.73
C SER A 155 -1.85 -4.40 6.88
N MET A 156 -1.57 -4.54 5.58
CA MET A 156 -2.07 -5.68 4.80
C MET A 156 -1.57 -7.02 5.37
N ALA A 157 -0.41 -7.03 6.02
CA ALA A 157 0.11 -8.21 6.73
C ALA A 157 -0.91 -8.76 7.74
N GLU A 158 -1.60 -7.90 8.50
CA GLU A 158 -2.61 -8.33 9.49
C GLU A 158 -3.77 -9.10 8.86
N LEU A 159 -4.14 -8.76 7.62
CA LEU A 159 -5.20 -9.45 6.88
C LEU A 159 -4.74 -10.84 6.44
N PHE A 160 -3.52 -10.94 5.94
CA PHE A 160 -2.94 -12.22 5.55
C PHE A 160 -2.67 -13.12 6.77
N ASP A 161 -2.21 -12.57 7.89
CA ASP A 161 -2.08 -13.31 9.16
C ASP A 161 -3.41 -13.91 9.62
N ARG A 162 -4.50 -13.15 9.51
CA ARG A 162 -5.84 -13.63 9.83
C ARG A 162 -6.28 -14.75 8.88
N LEU A 163 -6.00 -14.60 7.59
CA LEU A 163 -6.28 -15.61 6.56
C LEU A 163 -5.51 -16.91 6.84
N LEU A 164 -4.20 -16.82 7.09
CA LEU A 164 -3.35 -17.95 7.46
C LEU A 164 -3.87 -18.65 8.73
N SER A 165 -4.24 -17.87 9.76
CA SER A 165 -4.81 -18.42 11.00
C SER A 165 -6.13 -19.17 10.78
N GLN A 166 -6.98 -18.68 9.88
CA GLN A 166 -8.24 -19.36 9.52
C GLN A 166 -7.97 -20.64 8.73
N TYR A 167 -7.07 -20.56 7.74
CA TYR A 167 -6.62 -21.69 6.95
C TYR A 167 -6.03 -22.80 7.84
N ASP A 168 -5.12 -22.46 8.75
CA ASP A 168 -4.47 -23.42 9.65
C ASP A 168 -5.47 -24.17 10.54
N ARG A 169 -6.55 -23.52 10.98
CA ARG A 169 -7.59 -24.16 11.78
C ARG A 169 -8.36 -25.22 11.00
N ILE A 170 -8.60 -24.97 9.72
CA ILE A 170 -9.28 -25.91 8.82
C ILE A 170 -8.32 -27.05 8.45
N ARG A 171 -7.09 -26.71 8.06
CA ARG A 171 -6.04 -27.66 7.65
C ARG A 171 -5.67 -28.62 8.78
N LYS A 172 -5.52 -28.15 10.02
CA LYS A 172 -5.24 -29.00 11.20
C LYS A 172 -6.30 -30.07 11.47
N ARG A 173 -7.54 -29.85 11.03
CA ARG A 173 -8.65 -30.80 11.18
C ARG A 173 -8.88 -31.64 9.93
N ASN A 174 -8.09 -31.42 8.87
CA ASN A 174 -8.29 -31.99 7.55
C ASN A 174 -9.74 -31.84 7.05
N ALA A 175 -10.42 -30.76 7.42
CA ALA A 175 -11.82 -30.53 7.08
C ALA A 175 -11.95 -30.03 5.63
N PHE A 176 -13.01 -30.47 4.94
CA PHE A 176 -13.35 -30.04 3.58
C PHE A 176 -12.33 -30.38 2.47
N LEU A 177 -11.44 -31.35 2.71
CA LEU A 177 -10.41 -31.75 1.74
C LEU A 177 -10.90 -32.76 0.69
N ASP A 178 -12.01 -33.47 0.93
CA ASP A 178 -12.48 -34.55 0.05
C ASP A 178 -12.86 -34.09 -1.36
N ASN A 179 -13.32 -32.84 -1.51
CA ASN A 179 -13.60 -32.28 -2.82
C ASN A 179 -12.32 -31.96 -3.59
N TYR A 180 -11.26 -31.53 -2.90
CA TYR A 180 -9.97 -31.23 -3.52
C TYR A 180 -9.26 -32.51 -3.97
N ARG A 181 -9.30 -33.58 -3.17
CA ARG A 181 -8.69 -34.89 -3.52
C ARG A 181 -9.22 -35.53 -4.81
N LYS A 182 -10.39 -35.11 -5.29
CA LYS A 182 -10.94 -35.58 -6.56
C LYS A 182 -10.24 -34.93 -7.76
N GLU A 183 -9.68 -33.73 -7.58
CA GLU A 183 -9.00 -32.98 -8.63
C GLU A 183 -7.58 -33.51 -8.85
N PRO A 184 -7.10 -33.57 -10.11
CA PRO A 184 -5.83 -34.21 -10.46
C PRO A 184 -4.61 -33.61 -9.74
N MET A 185 -4.65 -32.32 -9.42
CA MET A 185 -3.59 -31.61 -8.69
C MET A 185 -3.41 -32.11 -7.24
N PHE A 186 -4.44 -32.70 -6.63
CA PHE A 186 -4.44 -33.11 -5.22
C PHE A 186 -4.73 -34.60 -5.02
N GLN A 187 -4.67 -35.39 -6.09
CA GLN A 187 -4.92 -36.83 -6.05
C GLN A 187 -3.81 -37.60 -5.34
N GLU A 188 -2.55 -37.19 -5.53
CA GLU A 188 -1.38 -37.91 -5.01
C GLU A 188 -0.91 -37.34 -3.65
N ASN A 189 -0.80 -36.02 -3.54
CA ASN A 189 -0.36 -35.33 -2.33
C ASN A 189 -1.14 -34.02 -2.12
N LEU A 190 -0.94 -33.40 -0.95
CA LEU A 190 -1.55 -32.11 -0.59
C LEU A 190 -0.47 -31.03 -0.43
N ASP A 191 0.70 -31.24 -1.01
CA ASP A 191 1.90 -30.43 -0.78
C ASP A 191 1.72 -29.02 -1.36
N GLU A 192 0.97 -28.90 -2.46
CA GLU A 192 0.60 -27.61 -3.08
C GLU A 192 -0.10 -26.67 -2.09
N PHE A 193 -0.88 -27.22 -1.14
CA PHE A 193 -1.49 -26.41 -0.09
C PHE A 193 -0.48 -25.87 0.92
N ASP A 194 0.56 -26.65 1.21
CA ASP A 194 1.60 -26.29 2.16
C ASP A 194 2.57 -25.26 1.52
N ASP A 195 2.88 -25.41 0.22
CA ASP A 195 3.64 -24.44 -0.58
C ASP A 195 2.90 -23.10 -0.73
N ALA A 196 1.60 -23.15 -1.03
CA ALA A 196 0.77 -21.94 -1.12
C ALA A 196 0.70 -21.21 0.23
N ARG A 197 0.61 -21.95 1.34
CA ARG A 197 0.64 -21.39 2.69
C ARG A 197 1.99 -20.72 2.98
N GLU A 198 3.11 -21.36 2.65
CA GLU A 198 4.45 -20.81 2.83
C GLU A 198 4.67 -19.55 1.99
N THR A 199 4.13 -19.51 0.77
CA THR A 199 4.19 -18.32 -0.10
C THR A 199 3.49 -17.12 0.55
N VAL A 200 2.31 -17.32 1.13
CA VAL A 200 1.57 -16.26 1.84
C VAL A 200 2.28 -15.85 3.14
N GLN A 201 2.88 -16.81 3.85
CA GLN A 201 3.68 -16.51 5.04
C GLN A 201 4.91 -15.65 4.70
N SER A 202 5.63 -16.01 3.64
CA SER A 202 6.78 -15.24 3.16
C SER A 202 6.39 -13.80 2.77
N LEU A 203 5.20 -13.61 2.19
CA LEU A 203 4.66 -12.28 1.87
C LEU A 203 4.39 -11.47 3.15
N VAL A 204 3.81 -12.08 4.19
CA VAL A 204 3.61 -11.43 5.49
C VAL A 204 4.93 -10.98 6.10
N ASP A 205 5.92 -11.86 6.09
CA ASP A 205 7.23 -11.59 6.67
C ASP A 205 7.94 -10.44 5.94
N GLU A 206 7.79 -10.36 4.62
CA GLU A 206 8.28 -9.23 3.83
C GLU A 206 7.56 -7.92 4.15
N TYR A 207 6.23 -7.92 4.29
CA TYR A 207 5.50 -6.70 4.70
C TYR A 207 5.96 -6.19 6.06
N ARG A 208 6.28 -7.10 7.00
CA ARG A 208 6.83 -6.74 8.32
C ARG A 208 8.28 -6.27 8.22
N ALA A 209 9.07 -6.85 7.32
CA ALA A 209 10.42 -6.39 7.05
C ALA A 209 10.43 -4.96 6.49
N CYS A 210 9.45 -4.57 5.65
CA CYS A 210 9.29 -3.21 5.12
C CYS A 210 9.15 -2.14 6.21
N GLU A 211 8.73 -2.50 7.43
CA GLU A 211 8.60 -1.55 8.55
C GLU A 211 9.95 -1.21 9.20
N ARG A 212 10.98 -2.02 8.94
CA ARG A 212 12.29 -1.87 9.55
C ARG A 212 13.24 -1.07 8.65
N PRO A 213 14.21 -0.34 9.23
CA PRO A 213 15.20 0.42 8.45
C PRO A 213 16.18 -0.46 7.68
N ASP A 214 16.36 -1.72 8.08
CA ASP A 214 17.26 -2.72 7.46
C ASP A 214 16.61 -3.45 6.26
N TYR A 215 15.44 -3.01 5.79
CA TYR A 215 14.75 -3.65 4.67
C TYR A 215 15.58 -3.70 3.37
N VAL A 216 16.49 -2.75 3.16
CA VAL A 216 17.33 -2.73 1.95
C VAL A 216 18.24 -3.96 1.88
N ASP A 217 18.63 -4.52 3.03
CA ASP A 217 19.45 -5.72 3.12
C ASP A 217 18.59 -7.00 3.24
N PHE A 218 17.26 -6.87 3.24
CA PHE A 218 16.34 -7.99 3.38
C PHE A 218 16.40 -8.92 2.17
N GLY A 219 16.74 -10.19 2.39
CA GLY A 219 16.91 -11.19 1.33
C GLY A 219 18.32 -11.24 0.72
N VAL A 220 19.21 -10.32 1.08
CA VAL A 220 20.65 -10.48 0.85
C VAL A 220 21.15 -11.46 1.91
N THR A 221 21.20 -12.75 1.57
CA THR A 221 22.03 -13.67 2.34
C THR A 221 23.45 -13.11 2.31
N PRO A 222 24.09 -12.84 3.47
CA PRO A 222 25.49 -12.48 3.45
C PRO A 222 26.21 -13.67 2.85
N SER A 223 26.70 -13.54 1.62
CA SER A 223 27.70 -14.45 1.11
C SER A 223 28.82 -14.43 2.15
N SER A 224 29.08 -15.59 2.73
CA SER A 224 30.17 -15.78 3.67
C SER A 224 31.44 -15.24 3.03
N SER A 225 31.85 -14.05 3.46
CA SER A 225 33.17 -13.52 3.22
C SER A 225 34.13 -14.39 4.01
N SER A 226 34.48 -15.52 3.38
CA SER A 226 35.66 -16.31 3.67
C SER A 226 36.87 -15.46 3.32
N SER A 227 37.17 -14.45 4.15
CA SER A 227 38.50 -13.87 4.21
C SER A 227 39.39 -14.90 4.89
N SER A 228 39.92 -15.82 4.08
CA SER A 228 41.08 -16.61 4.43
C SER A 228 42.20 -15.66 4.84
N SER A 229 42.53 -15.68 6.13
CA SER A 229 43.72 -15.05 6.66
C SER A 229 44.95 -15.79 6.14
N THR A 230 45.45 -15.38 4.97
CA THR A 230 46.79 -15.72 4.52
C THR A 230 47.79 -14.95 5.38
N ASN A 231 48.27 -15.60 6.44
CA ASN A 231 49.46 -15.17 7.18
C ASN A 231 50.65 -15.06 6.21
N PRO A 232 51.46 -13.99 6.25
CA PRO A 232 52.71 -13.94 5.51
C PRO A 232 53.74 -14.89 6.16
N PRO A 233 54.65 -15.50 5.37
CA PRO A 233 55.65 -16.42 5.90
C PRO A 233 56.77 -15.66 6.63
N ASP A 234 57.18 -16.22 7.76
CA ASP A 234 58.35 -15.80 8.56
C ASP A 234 59.63 -15.75 7.71
N GLY A 235 60.14 -14.55 7.47
CA GLY A 235 61.41 -14.29 6.80
C GLY A 235 62.48 -13.79 7.76
N MET A 236 63.31 -14.72 8.23
CA MET A 236 64.73 -14.58 8.61
C MET A 236 65.20 -13.32 9.38
N LYS A 237 65.51 -13.55 10.67
CA LYS A 237 66.52 -12.78 11.42
C LYS A 237 67.87 -12.85 10.71
N SER A 238 68.44 -11.71 10.33
CA SER A 238 69.89 -11.58 10.09
C SER A 238 70.55 -10.90 11.29
N THR A 239 71.31 -11.71 12.01
CA THR A 239 72.35 -11.29 12.95
C THR A 239 73.60 -10.87 12.18
N GLY A 240 74.21 -9.74 12.52
CA GLY A 240 75.55 -9.42 12.00
C GLY A 240 76.05 -8.01 12.33
N ARG A 241 76.82 -7.91 13.41
CA ARG A 241 77.69 -6.77 13.73
C ARG A 241 78.80 -6.65 12.68
N GLN A 242 79.02 -5.44 12.15
CA GLN A 242 80.21 -4.58 12.33
C GLN A 242 80.02 -3.30 11.54
#